data_AF-A0AAC8TD80-F1
#
_entry.id   AF-A0AAC8TD80-F1
#
_cell.length_a   1.000
_cell.length_b   1.000
_cell.length_c   1.000
_cell.angle_alpha   90.00
_cell.angle_beta   90.00
_cell.angle_gamma   90.00
#
_symmetry.space_group_name_H-M   'P 1'
#
loop_
_entity.id
_entity.type
_entity.pdbx_description
1 polymer ?
#
loop_
_entity_poly.entity_id
_entity_poly.type
_entity_poly.pdbx_seq_one_letter_code
_entity_poly.pdbx_strand_id
1 'polypeptide(L)'
;MDSTSRRPVRRNRTARRGVSLIEGMTASVVLLIGMVGVFQGIMVASRQNMMANHATRASGIASQVRVALDTLGWARVIGTPDRPGLLVGQRCNATDEVRALTGGMEHLTPGDDDDWRVRCVFDLDAYEQVALPSLRVLPSYAPSDMSHFRRVLVVVDKLDEATGVTVNQVTVVVSWVEMGKRRFVFQNFGFYDSGPFGNETYVEI
;
A
#
# COMPACT_ATOMS: atom_id res chain seq x y z
N MET A 1 12.50 -66.11 67.33
CA MET A 1 11.40 -65.55 66.51
C MET A 1 10.74 -64.45 67.31
N ASP A 2 10.60 -63.21 66.90
CA ASP A 2 11.28 -62.40 65.89
C ASP A 2 11.04 -60.95 66.35
N SER A 3 12.12 -60.23 66.70
CA SER A 3 12.02 -58.89 67.30
C SER A 3 11.74 -57.87 66.20
N THR A 4 10.54 -57.30 66.21
CA THR A 4 10.10 -56.31 65.22
C THR A 4 10.81 -54.96 65.46
N SER A 5 11.93 -54.79 64.75
CA SER A 5 12.66 -53.52 64.63
C SER A 5 11.84 -52.51 63.82
N ARG A 6 11.05 -51.68 64.50
CA ARG A 6 10.47 -50.47 63.90
C ARG A 6 11.52 -49.37 63.88
N ARG A 7 12.22 -49.21 62.76
CA ARG A 7 13.03 -48.01 62.48
C ARG A 7 12.09 -46.79 62.31
N PRO A 8 12.32 -45.67 63.01
CA PRO A 8 11.59 -44.45 62.71
C PRO A 8 12.05 -43.89 61.36
N VAL A 9 11.10 -43.73 60.43
CA VAL A 9 11.31 -43.01 59.18
C VAL A 9 11.52 -41.53 59.53
N ARG A 10 12.77 -41.06 59.46
CA ARG A 10 13.10 -39.64 59.56
C ARG A 10 12.48 -38.91 58.37
N ARG A 11 11.29 -38.31 58.56
CA ARG A 11 10.74 -37.32 57.63
C ARG A 11 11.67 -36.11 57.66
N ASN A 12 12.52 -35.97 56.63
CA ASN A 12 13.19 -34.72 56.33
C ASN A 12 12.12 -33.67 56.00
N ARG A 13 11.71 -32.91 57.01
CA ARG A 13 11.01 -31.64 56.79
C ARG A 13 12.03 -30.74 56.10
N THR A 14 11.87 -30.55 54.79
CA THR A 14 12.50 -29.45 54.06
C THR A 14 12.09 -28.16 54.77
N ALA A 15 13.03 -27.54 55.49
CA ALA A 15 12.82 -26.21 56.04
C ALA A 15 12.54 -25.28 54.85
N ARG A 16 11.39 -24.59 54.86
CA ARG A 16 11.13 -23.49 53.92
C ARG A 16 12.22 -22.45 54.16
N ARG A 17 13.20 -22.35 53.25
CA ARG A 17 14.19 -21.28 53.29
C ARG A 17 13.42 -19.96 53.18
N GLY A 18 13.59 -19.07 54.16
CA GLY A 18 13.03 -17.72 54.09
C GLY A 18 13.65 -16.97 52.92
N VAL A 19 12.82 -16.24 52.17
CA VAL A 19 13.28 -15.39 51.06
C VAL A 19 14.09 -14.24 51.64
N SER A 20 15.32 -14.04 51.18
CA SER A 20 16.14 -12.92 51.66
C SER A 20 15.65 -11.60 51.06
N LEU A 21 15.89 -10.48 51.74
CA LEU A 21 15.53 -9.14 51.26
C LEU A 21 16.18 -8.84 49.89
N ILE A 22 17.39 -9.36 49.68
CA ILE A 22 18.12 -9.26 48.40
C ILE A 22 17.42 -10.06 47.31
N GLU A 23 16.91 -11.25 47.61
CA GLU A 23 16.17 -12.11 46.67
C GLU A 23 14.82 -11.48 46.25
N GLY A 24 14.15 -10.78 47.17
CA GLY A 24 12.97 -9.97 46.86
C GLY A 24 13.31 -8.77 45.95
N MET A 25 14.44 -8.11 46.20
CA MET A 25 14.90 -6.99 45.36
C MET A 25 15.29 -7.45 43.95
N THR A 26 16.03 -8.56 43.81
CA THR A 26 16.39 -9.10 42.49
C THR A 26 15.17 -9.57 41.71
N ALA A 27 14.22 -10.25 42.35
CA ALA A 27 12.96 -10.63 41.72
C ALA A 27 12.16 -9.41 41.23
N SER A 28 12.16 -8.32 42.00
CA SER A 28 11.49 -7.06 41.64
C SER A 28 12.15 -6.39 40.43
N VAL A 29 13.49 -6.39 40.36
CA VAL A 29 14.24 -5.86 39.20
C VAL A 29 13.96 -6.69 37.94
N VAL A 30 13.99 -8.02 38.04
CA VAL A 30 13.67 -8.91 36.91
C VAL A 30 12.24 -8.70 36.44
N LEU A 31 11.28 -8.56 37.37
CA LEU A 31 9.90 -8.24 37.05
C LEU A 31 9.77 -6.90 36.32
N LEU A 32 10.49 -5.88 36.77
CA LEU A 32 10.46 -4.55 36.15
C LEU A 32 11.05 -4.57 34.73
N ILE A 33 12.19 -5.25 34.52
CA ILE A 33 12.78 -5.47 33.19
C ILE A 33 11.80 -6.23 32.30
N GLY A 34 11.16 -7.28 32.83
CA GLY A 34 10.14 -8.06 32.11
C GLY A 34 8.95 -7.20 31.69
N MET A 35 8.43 -6.35 32.59
CA MET A 35 7.34 -5.43 32.28
C MET A 35 7.72 -4.42 31.20
N VAL A 36 8.91 -3.81 31.30
CA VAL A 36 9.41 -2.87 30.27
C VAL A 36 9.51 -3.56 28.91
N GLY A 37 10.01 -4.80 28.86
CA GLY A 37 10.07 -5.61 27.64
C GLY A 37 8.68 -5.87 27.04
N VAL A 38 7.69 -6.22 27.87
CA VAL A 38 6.30 -6.41 27.42
C VAL A 38 5.71 -5.12 26.85
N PHE A 39 5.89 -3.98 27.51
CA PHE A 39 5.41 -2.69 26.99
C PHE A 39 6.05 -2.31 25.66
N GLN A 40 7.37 -2.50 25.52
CA GLN A 40 8.06 -2.29 24.25
C GLN A 40 7.52 -3.21 23.15
N GLY A 41 7.29 -4.50 23.46
CA GLY A 41 6.70 -5.46 22.53
C GLY A 41 5.30 -5.06 22.05
N ILE A 42 4.43 -4.62 22.97
CA ILE A 42 3.08 -4.13 22.63
C ILE A 42 3.15 -2.90 21.72
N MET A 43 4.04 -1.95 22.01
CA MET A 43 4.20 -0.75 21.17
C MET A 43 4.67 -1.11 19.76
N VAL A 44 5.61 -2.04 19.61
CA VAL A 44 6.09 -2.50 18.30
C VAL A 44 4.98 -3.20 17.53
N ALA A 45 4.26 -4.12 18.16
CA ALA A 45 3.15 -4.83 17.53
C ALA A 45 2.03 -3.87 17.10
N SER A 46 1.69 -2.89 17.94
CA SER A 46 0.70 -1.87 17.62
C SER A 46 1.12 -1.03 16.40
N ARG A 47 2.40 -0.67 16.29
CA ARG A 47 2.92 0.05 15.13
C ARG A 47 2.81 -0.82 13.87
N GLN A 48 3.23 -2.08 13.93
CA GLN A 48 3.14 -3.00 12.79
C GLN A 48 1.69 -3.17 12.31
N ASN A 49 0.73 -3.31 13.23
CA ASN A 49 -0.69 -3.40 12.87
C ASN A 49 -1.20 -2.12 12.20
N MET A 50 -0.80 -0.95 12.68
CA MET A 50 -1.14 0.33 12.06
C MET A 50 -0.57 0.43 10.64
N MET A 51 0.70 0.07 10.45
CA MET A 51 1.35 0.06 9.12
C MET A 51 0.65 -0.89 8.15
N ALA A 52 0.32 -2.10 8.61
CA ALA A 52 -0.42 -3.08 7.83
C ALA A 52 -1.79 -2.55 7.41
N ASN A 53 -2.52 -1.93 8.35
CA ASN A 53 -3.83 -1.32 8.06
C ASN A 53 -3.74 -0.20 7.02
N HIS A 54 -2.71 0.65 7.08
CA HIS A 54 -2.51 1.69 6.07
C HIS A 54 -2.20 1.11 4.70
N ALA A 55 -1.34 0.08 4.61
CA ALA A 55 -1.04 -0.59 3.36
C ALA A 55 -2.28 -1.27 2.75
N THR A 56 -3.09 -1.96 3.57
CA THR A 56 -4.36 -2.58 3.13
C THR A 56 -5.33 -1.52 2.61
N ARG A 57 -5.48 -0.39 3.32
CA ARG A 57 -6.34 0.71 2.86
C ARG A 57 -5.82 1.32 1.55
N ALA A 58 -4.52 1.60 1.44
CA ALA A 58 -3.92 2.13 0.23
C ALA A 58 -4.15 1.22 -0.98
N SER A 59 -4.01 -0.10 -0.79
CA SER A 59 -4.31 -1.10 -1.83
C SER A 59 -5.79 -1.14 -2.20
N GLY A 60 -6.69 -1.04 -1.21
CA GLY A 60 -8.12 -0.92 -1.46
C GLY A 60 -8.48 0.33 -2.29
N ILE A 61 -7.89 1.48 -1.94
CA ILE A 61 -8.06 2.74 -2.68
C ILE A 61 -7.54 2.60 -4.12
N ALA A 62 -6.32 2.04 -4.29
CA ALA A 62 -5.74 1.83 -5.62
C ALA A 62 -6.65 0.97 -6.50
N SER A 63 -7.23 -0.09 -5.91
CA SER A 63 -8.12 -1.02 -6.61
C SER A 63 -9.43 -0.37 -7.01
N GLN A 64 -10.02 0.44 -6.12
CA GLN A 64 -11.23 1.21 -6.42
C GLN A 64 -10.99 2.21 -7.55
N VAL A 65 -9.86 2.92 -7.54
CA VAL A 65 -9.51 3.85 -8.61
C VAL A 65 -9.29 3.10 -9.92
N ARG A 66 -8.59 1.95 -9.91
CA ARG A 66 -8.44 1.11 -11.11
C ARG A 66 -9.80 0.73 -11.68
N VAL A 67 -10.69 0.16 -10.86
CA VAL A 67 -12.03 -0.26 -11.30
C VAL A 67 -12.82 0.94 -11.82
N ALA A 68 -12.76 2.09 -11.17
CA ALA A 68 -13.42 3.30 -11.65
C ALA A 68 -12.90 3.73 -13.03
N LEU A 69 -11.59 3.74 -13.24
CA LEU A 69 -10.99 4.06 -14.54
C LEU A 69 -11.36 3.03 -15.61
N ASP A 70 -11.40 1.75 -15.25
CA ASP A 70 -11.82 0.67 -16.13
C ASP A 70 -13.29 0.85 -16.56
N THR A 71 -14.19 1.15 -15.61
CA THR A 71 -15.61 1.43 -15.92
C THR A 71 -15.83 2.68 -16.77
N LEU A 72 -14.92 3.66 -16.72
CA LEU A 72 -14.96 4.83 -17.61
C LEU A 72 -14.58 4.44 -19.06
N GLY A 73 -13.74 3.41 -19.21
CA GLY A 73 -13.29 2.87 -20.48
C GLY A 73 -12.21 3.70 -21.17
N TRP A 74 -11.54 3.07 -22.14
CA TRP A 74 -10.41 3.64 -22.90
C TRP A 74 -10.71 5.04 -23.47
N ALA A 75 -11.87 5.21 -24.12
CA ALA A 75 -12.24 6.45 -24.79
C ALA A 75 -12.40 7.66 -23.85
N ARG A 76 -12.77 7.45 -22.58
CA ARG A 76 -12.86 8.54 -21.60
C ARG A 76 -11.56 8.76 -20.85
N VAL A 77 -10.77 7.71 -20.63
CA VAL A 77 -9.53 7.79 -19.87
C VAL A 77 -8.38 8.30 -20.74
N ILE A 78 -8.12 7.66 -21.88
CA ILE A 78 -7.03 7.99 -22.80
C ILE A 78 -7.51 8.97 -23.88
N GLY A 79 -8.75 8.81 -24.36
CA GLY A 79 -9.31 9.64 -25.43
C GLY A 79 -9.30 8.95 -26.78
N THR A 80 -10.14 9.43 -27.69
CA THR A 80 -10.14 9.05 -29.10
C THR A 80 -9.38 10.10 -29.92
N PRO A 81 -8.99 9.82 -31.18
CA PRO A 81 -8.36 10.82 -32.06
C PRO A 81 -9.14 12.14 -32.14
N ASP A 82 -10.48 12.08 -32.08
CA ASP A 82 -11.36 13.25 -32.17
C ASP A 82 -11.72 13.87 -30.81
N ARG A 83 -11.44 13.20 -29.69
CA ARG A 83 -11.83 13.67 -28.35
C ARG A 83 -10.78 13.31 -27.29
N PRO A 84 -10.10 14.31 -26.69
CA PRO A 84 -9.12 14.04 -25.65
C PRO A 84 -9.78 13.45 -24.40
N GLY A 85 -9.13 12.43 -23.81
CA GLY A 85 -9.55 11.79 -22.58
C GLY A 85 -9.16 12.56 -21.32
N LEU A 86 -9.37 11.94 -20.16
CA LEU A 86 -9.02 12.49 -18.86
C LEU A 86 -7.50 12.66 -18.68
N LEU A 87 -6.72 11.66 -19.11
CA LEU A 87 -5.29 11.53 -18.85
C LEU A 87 -4.43 12.00 -20.04
N VAL A 88 -4.80 13.13 -20.65
CA VAL A 88 -4.05 13.76 -21.76
C VAL A 88 -4.02 15.28 -21.64
N GLY A 89 -3.12 15.92 -22.40
CA GLY A 89 -3.08 17.38 -22.57
C GLY A 89 -2.58 18.14 -21.34
N GLN A 90 -3.12 19.34 -21.10
CA GLN A 90 -2.69 20.26 -20.03
C GLN A 90 -2.80 19.65 -18.62
N ARG A 91 -3.65 18.64 -18.45
CA ARG A 91 -3.84 17.91 -17.19
C ARG A 91 -2.66 17.00 -16.83
N CYS A 92 -1.78 16.71 -17.79
CA CYS A 92 -0.60 15.88 -17.63
C CYS A 92 0.65 16.66 -17.21
N ASN A 93 0.51 17.95 -16.87
CA ASN A 93 1.62 18.80 -16.46
C ASN A 93 1.74 18.85 -14.93
N ALA A 94 2.16 17.74 -14.34
CA ALA A 94 2.40 17.66 -12.90
C ALA A 94 3.61 18.52 -12.47
N THR A 95 3.43 19.25 -11.37
CA THR A 95 4.52 19.95 -10.66
C THR A 95 5.51 18.93 -10.07
N ASP A 96 6.72 19.39 -9.73
CA ASP A 96 7.75 18.53 -9.13
C ASP A 96 7.27 17.88 -7.81
N GLU A 97 6.44 18.58 -7.05
CA GLU A 97 5.81 18.03 -5.83
C GLU A 97 4.91 16.83 -6.13
N VAL A 98 4.13 16.88 -7.21
CA VAL A 98 3.25 15.78 -7.62
C VAL A 98 4.06 14.63 -8.21
N ARG A 99 5.13 14.93 -8.96
CA ARG A 99 6.05 13.91 -9.48
C ARG A 99 6.73 13.14 -8.35
N ALA A 100 7.12 13.79 -7.26
CA ALA A 100 7.68 13.10 -6.10
C ALA A 100 6.70 12.09 -5.44
N LEU A 101 5.39 12.17 -5.73
CA LEU A 101 4.39 11.22 -5.25
C LEU A 101 4.32 9.94 -6.10
N THR A 102 5.00 9.88 -7.25
CA THR A 102 4.97 8.72 -8.14
C THR A 102 6.03 7.66 -7.82
N GLY A 103 6.86 7.88 -6.80
CA GLY A 103 7.75 6.86 -6.25
C GLY A 103 8.85 6.42 -7.22
N GLY A 104 9.30 7.31 -8.10
CA GLY A 104 10.35 7.04 -9.10
C GLY A 104 9.82 6.70 -10.50
N MET A 105 8.50 6.50 -10.67
CA MET A 105 7.94 6.20 -11.99
C MET A 105 8.00 7.38 -12.97
N GLU A 106 8.13 8.61 -12.46
CA GLU A 106 8.39 9.81 -13.25
C GLU A 106 9.73 9.77 -14.00
N HIS A 107 10.65 8.90 -13.55
CA HIS A 107 11.97 8.69 -14.13
C HIS A 107 12.03 7.42 -14.99
N LEU A 108 10.89 6.81 -15.32
CA LEU A 108 10.82 5.81 -16.38
C LEU A 108 11.16 6.51 -17.71
N THR A 109 12.45 6.62 -17.97
CA THR A 109 13.02 6.98 -19.25
C THR A 109 13.07 5.71 -20.09
N PRO A 110 12.72 5.80 -21.39
CA PRO A 110 13.00 4.71 -22.31
C PRO A 110 14.48 4.34 -22.18
N GLY A 111 14.74 3.07 -21.86
CA GLY A 111 16.10 2.53 -21.92
C GLY A 111 16.44 2.23 -23.37
N ASP A 112 17.73 2.05 -23.69
CA ASP A 112 18.16 1.63 -25.03
C ASP A 112 17.52 0.28 -25.46
N ASP A 113 16.97 -0.50 -24.51
CA ASP A 113 16.30 -1.80 -24.71
C ASP A 113 14.83 -1.84 -24.21
N ASP A 114 14.24 -0.73 -23.72
CA ASP A 114 12.91 -0.73 -23.09
C ASP A 114 12.14 0.55 -23.46
N ASP A 115 11.17 0.46 -24.38
CA ASP A 115 10.43 1.57 -25.01
C ASP A 115 9.44 2.34 -24.10
N TRP A 116 9.55 2.19 -22.78
CA TRP A 116 8.60 2.78 -21.84
C TRP A 116 8.75 4.30 -21.76
N ARG A 117 7.71 5.04 -22.18
CA ARG A 117 7.72 6.51 -22.10
C ARG A 117 6.60 7.02 -21.19
N VAL A 118 6.96 7.72 -20.12
CA VAL A 118 5.97 8.47 -19.32
C VAL A 118 5.35 9.55 -20.19
N ARG A 119 4.04 9.41 -20.42
CA ARG A 119 3.24 10.35 -21.18
C ARG A 119 2.56 11.38 -20.29
N CYS A 120 2.10 10.94 -19.12
CA CYS A 120 1.27 11.75 -18.25
C CYS A 120 1.53 11.43 -16.78
N VAL A 121 1.63 12.46 -15.95
CA VAL A 121 1.49 12.37 -14.50
C VAL A 121 0.31 13.25 -14.11
N PHE A 122 -0.67 12.68 -13.42
CA PHE A 122 -1.95 13.31 -13.14
C PHE A 122 -2.30 13.23 -11.65
N ASP A 123 -2.44 14.39 -11.00
CA ASP A 123 -2.88 14.49 -9.60
C ASP A 123 -4.40 14.29 -9.53
N LEU A 124 -4.82 13.07 -9.16
CA LEU A 124 -6.23 12.73 -9.07
C LEU A 124 -6.92 13.47 -7.93
N ASP A 125 -6.23 13.70 -6.81
CA ASP A 125 -6.81 14.41 -5.67
C ASP A 125 -7.08 15.87 -6.01
N ALA A 126 -6.13 16.55 -6.66
CA ALA A 126 -6.30 17.94 -7.08
C ALA A 126 -7.45 18.07 -8.10
N TYR A 127 -7.55 17.14 -9.04
CA TYR A 127 -8.66 17.11 -9.99
C TYR A 127 -10.01 16.94 -9.31
N GLU A 128 -10.15 15.97 -8.40
CA GLU A 128 -11.44 15.67 -7.77
C GLU A 128 -11.94 16.76 -6.82
N GLN A 129 -11.04 17.57 -6.26
CA GLN A 129 -11.40 18.71 -5.42
C GLN A 129 -12.18 19.78 -6.19
N VAL A 130 -11.83 20.02 -7.46
CA VAL A 130 -12.47 21.04 -8.31
C VAL A 130 -13.50 20.46 -9.28
N ALA A 131 -13.48 19.15 -9.52
CA ALA A 131 -14.43 18.48 -10.39
C ALA A 131 -15.85 18.47 -9.81
N LEU A 132 -16.84 18.63 -10.69
CA LEU A 132 -18.24 18.36 -10.36
C LEU A 132 -18.39 16.92 -9.85
N PRO A 133 -19.31 16.64 -8.90
CA PRO A 133 -19.47 15.29 -8.34
C PRO A 133 -19.68 14.19 -9.39
N SER A 134 -20.36 14.50 -10.50
CA SER A 134 -20.60 13.59 -11.62
C SER A 134 -19.37 13.30 -12.49
N LEU A 135 -18.30 14.07 -12.35
CA LEU A 135 -17.05 13.96 -13.11
C LEU A 135 -15.88 13.43 -12.26
N ARG A 136 -16.13 13.13 -10.98
CA ARG A 136 -15.15 12.49 -10.10
C ARG A 136 -14.99 11.03 -10.49
N VAL A 137 -13.75 10.54 -10.43
CA VAL A 137 -13.45 9.13 -10.69
C VAL A 137 -13.97 8.28 -9.53
N LEU A 138 -13.77 8.76 -8.29
CA LEU A 138 -14.24 8.11 -7.07
C LEU A 138 -15.04 9.09 -6.20
N PRO A 139 -16.34 9.27 -6.47
CA PRO A 139 -17.17 10.27 -5.78
C PRO A 139 -17.36 10.01 -4.28
N SER A 140 -17.13 8.77 -3.81
CA SER A 140 -17.27 8.34 -2.42
C SER A 140 -15.97 8.34 -1.60
N TYR A 141 -14.88 8.90 -2.14
CA TYR A 141 -13.60 8.92 -1.44
C TYR A 141 -13.69 9.72 -0.13
N ALA A 142 -13.40 9.06 1.00
CA ALA A 142 -13.63 9.62 2.32
C ALA A 142 -12.67 10.77 2.63
N PRO A 143 -13.13 11.90 3.22
CA PRO A 143 -12.26 13.02 3.58
C PRO A 143 -11.11 12.64 4.52
N SER A 144 -11.34 11.66 5.40
CA SER A 144 -10.30 11.14 6.30
C SER A 144 -9.17 10.44 5.56
N ASP A 145 -9.46 9.82 4.41
CA ASP A 145 -8.44 9.15 3.60
C ASP A 145 -7.70 10.18 2.74
N MET A 146 -8.38 11.24 2.26
CA MET A 146 -7.76 12.35 1.52
C MET A 146 -6.64 13.06 2.31
N SER A 147 -6.74 13.12 3.64
CA SER A 147 -5.71 13.75 4.47
C SER A 147 -4.48 12.87 4.70
N HIS A 148 -4.58 11.57 4.44
CA HIS A 148 -3.51 10.59 4.73
C HIS A 148 -2.88 9.99 3.48
N PHE A 149 -3.68 9.76 2.44
CA PHE A 149 -3.28 9.13 1.20
C PHE A 149 -3.38 10.11 0.05
N ARG A 150 -2.36 10.09 -0.81
CA ARG A 150 -2.30 10.84 -2.06
C ARG A 150 -2.41 9.89 -3.25
N ARG A 151 -3.27 10.21 -4.21
CA ARG A 151 -3.53 9.39 -5.40
C ARG A 151 -3.02 10.13 -6.63
N VAL A 152 -2.08 9.50 -7.34
CA VAL A 152 -1.54 10.00 -8.61
C VAL A 152 -1.66 8.91 -9.65
N LEU A 153 -1.99 9.30 -10.87
CA LEU A 153 -2.04 8.42 -12.03
C LEU A 153 -0.83 8.70 -12.91
N VAL A 154 -0.14 7.65 -13.33
CA VAL A 154 0.96 7.74 -14.29
C VAL A 154 0.56 6.96 -15.53
N VAL A 155 0.63 7.60 -16.69
CA VAL A 155 0.41 6.93 -17.98
C VAL A 155 1.74 6.73 -18.64
N VAL A 156 1.99 5.49 -19.06
CA VAL A 156 3.17 5.08 -19.79
C VAL A 156 2.71 4.44 -21.09
N ASP A 157 3.28 4.90 -22.20
CA ASP A 157 3.05 4.26 -23.49
C ASP A 157 4.11 3.16 -23.65
N LYS A 158 3.67 1.98 -24.11
CA LYS A 158 4.53 0.87 -24.49
C LYS A 158 4.18 0.42 -25.90
N LEU A 159 5.17 0.30 -26.78
CA LEU A 159 4.98 -0.38 -28.05
C LEU A 159 5.00 -1.89 -27.83
N ASP A 160 3.97 -2.59 -28.27
CA ASP A 160 4.00 -4.05 -28.33
C ASP A 160 4.73 -4.48 -29.61
N GLU A 161 5.94 -5.02 -29.46
CA GLU A 161 6.79 -5.45 -30.59
C GLU A 161 6.12 -6.50 -31.48
N ALA A 162 5.26 -7.35 -30.92
CA ALA A 162 4.61 -8.42 -31.67
C ALA A 162 3.51 -7.90 -32.60
N THR A 163 2.82 -6.82 -32.22
CA THR A 163 1.66 -6.29 -32.94
C THR A 163 1.89 -4.92 -33.55
N GLY A 164 2.94 -4.21 -33.15
CA GLY A 164 3.20 -2.81 -33.51
C GLY A 164 2.19 -1.82 -32.90
N VAL A 165 1.34 -2.26 -31.97
CA VAL A 165 0.29 -1.43 -31.36
C VAL A 165 0.81 -0.79 -30.08
N THR A 166 0.49 0.48 -29.84
CA THR A 166 0.81 1.16 -28.58
C THR A 166 -0.20 0.77 -27.49
N VAL A 167 0.29 0.09 -26.46
CA VAL A 167 -0.44 -0.20 -25.23
C VAL A 167 -0.28 1.00 -24.29
N ASN A 168 -1.41 1.55 -23.84
CA ASN A 168 -1.40 2.64 -22.85
C ASN A 168 -1.49 1.99 -21.48
N GLN A 169 -0.39 1.92 -20.74
CA GLN A 169 -0.41 1.45 -19.36
C GLN A 169 -0.70 2.61 -18.43
N VAL A 170 -1.67 2.42 -17.54
CA VAL A 170 -1.96 3.35 -16.44
C VAL A 170 -1.55 2.69 -15.14
N THR A 171 -0.76 3.41 -14.35
CA THR A 171 -0.41 3.03 -13.00
C THR A 171 -1.07 3.97 -12.02
N VAL A 172 -1.87 3.40 -11.12
CA VAL A 172 -2.39 4.09 -9.94
C VAL A 172 -1.33 4.02 -8.86
N VAL A 173 -0.88 5.18 -8.40
CA VAL A 173 0.04 5.32 -7.27
C VAL A 173 -0.72 5.88 -6.10
N VAL A 174 -0.78 5.12 -5.01
CA VAL A 174 -1.28 5.60 -3.72
C VAL A 174 -0.11 5.74 -2.78
N SER A 175 0.16 6.97 -2.33
CA SER A 175 1.28 7.27 -1.44
C SER A 175 0.82 7.83 -0.10
N TRP A 176 1.55 7.53 0.97
CA TRP A 176 1.31 8.06 2.31
C TRP A 176 2.62 8.26 3.05
N VAL A 177 2.59 9.05 4.12
CA VAL A 177 3.76 9.22 5.00
C VAL A 177 3.62 8.30 6.21
N GLU A 178 4.68 7.54 6.47
CA GLU A 178 4.77 6.61 7.58
C GLU A 178 6.14 6.75 8.23
N MET A 179 6.18 7.10 9.53
CA MET A 179 7.43 7.27 10.29
C MET A 179 8.44 8.20 9.58
N GLY A 180 7.95 9.28 8.95
CA GLY A 180 8.76 10.26 8.23
C GLY A 180 9.22 9.81 6.83
N LYS A 181 8.86 8.60 6.38
CA LYS A 181 9.17 8.10 5.03
C LYS A 181 7.90 8.02 4.19
N ARG A 182 8.02 8.32 2.90
CA ARG A 182 6.94 8.08 1.94
C ARG A 182 6.87 6.58 1.66
N ARG A 183 5.66 6.04 1.64
CA ARG A 183 5.32 4.69 1.20
C ARG A 183 4.44 4.77 -0.03
N PHE A 184 4.44 3.71 -0.81
CA PHE A 184 3.75 3.65 -2.09
C PHE A 184 3.09 2.29 -2.25
N VAL A 185 1.92 2.29 -2.87
CA VAL A 185 1.30 1.13 -3.48
C VAL A 185 1.09 1.45 -4.95
N PHE A 186 1.50 0.53 -5.81
CA PHE A 186 1.37 0.64 -7.26
C PHE A 186 0.36 -0.38 -7.74
N GLN A 187 -0.55 0.06 -8.61
CA GLN A 187 -1.45 -0.83 -9.32
C GLN A 187 -1.42 -0.50 -10.81
N ASN A 188 -0.85 -1.41 -11.58
CA ASN A 188 -0.67 -1.28 -13.03
C ASN A 188 -1.82 -1.96 -13.76
N PHE A 189 -2.28 -1.35 -14.85
CA PHE A 189 -3.21 -1.98 -15.78
C PHE A 189 -3.08 -1.33 -17.16
N GLY A 190 -3.32 -2.11 -18.20
CA GLY A 190 -3.24 -1.67 -19.59
C GLY A 190 -4.61 -1.35 -20.16
N PHE A 191 -4.66 -0.31 -20.99
CA PHE A 191 -5.76 -0.07 -21.91
C PHE A 191 -5.27 -0.42 -23.32
N TYR A 192 -6.01 -1.32 -23.98
CA TYR A 192 -5.77 -1.69 -25.37
C TYR A 192 -6.69 -0.88 -26.28
N ASP A 193 -6.12 -0.29 -27.34
CA ASP A 193 -6.93 0.22 -28.45
C ASP A 193 -7.33 -0.98 -29.31
N SER A 194 -8.60 -1.38 -29.24
CA SER A 194 -9.13 -2.45 -30.09
C SER A 194 -9.40 -1.99 -31.52
N GLY A 195 -9.15 -0.72 -31.88
CA GLY A 195 -9.42 -0.13 -33.19
C GLY A 195 -9.03 -0.96 -34.43
N PRO A 196 -7.88 -1.65 -34.48
CA PRO A 196 -7.53 -2.50 -35.63
C PRO A 196 -8.15 -3.91 -35.61
N PHE A 197 -8.72 -4.37 -34.49
CA PHE A 197 -9.36 -5.69 -34.34
C PHE A 197 -10.88 -5.61 -34.10
N GLY A 198 -11.40 -4.40 -33.90
CA GLY A 198 -12.78 -4.08 -33.61
C GLY A 198 -13.63 -4.00 -34.87
N ASN A 199 -13.75 -5.12 -35.59
CA ASN A 199 -14.98 -5.41 -36.29
C ASN A 199 -15.42 -6.82 -35.91
N GLU A 200 -16.56 -6.89 -35.19
CA GLU A 200 -17.44 -8.06 -34.98
C GLU A 200 -17.28 -8.98 -33.76
N THR A 201 -16.26 -8.91 -32.91
CA THR A 201 -16.25 -9.73 -31.68
C THR A 201 -15.88 -8.94 -30.43
N TYR A 202 -16.90 -8.58 -29.65
CA TYR A 202 -16.81 -8.16 -28.25
C TYR A 202 -16.16 -9.28 -27.42
N VAL A 203 -14.83 -9.32 -27.38
CA VAL A 203 -14.10 -10.17 -26.44
C VAL A 203 -13.50 -9.27 -25.36
N GLU A 204 -14.14 -9.28 -24.19
CA GLU A 204 -13.48 -8.94 -22.93
C GLU A 204 -12.52 -10.08 -22.60
N ILE A 205 -11.24 -9.76 -22.35
CA ILE A 205 -10.23 -10.71 -21.82
C ILE A 205 -10.17 -10.54 -20.31
#